data_AF-T1GXK4-F1
#
_entry.id   AF-T1GXK4-F1
#
_cell.length_a   1.000
_cell.length_b   1.000
_cell.length_c   1.000
_cell.angle_alpha   90.00
_cell.angle_beta   90.00
_cell.angle_gamma   90.00
#
_symmetry.space_group_name_H-M   'P 1'
#
loop_
_entity.id
_entity.type
_entity.pdbx_description
1 polymer ?
#
loop_
_entity_poly.entity_id
_entity_poly.type
_entity_poly.pdbx_seq_one_letter_code
_entity_poly.pdbx_strand_id
1 'polypeptide(L)'
;MKSNTLRKEIIPLLSFVVPGWRTKDRIEPILMEIKLSVVRLRTAIHDLTEFGEGALGNASKADDRNLAIKLRPLVKSLKDADKLVRESADQIEYRGWTSDNLSKIDQRNKLPPDSLDRLLACVQSLVEDVRLLSSFIQGNAPLLFKRISLTAGPETPTSNGSHYSSNSVSSNSNTISSGSSEWVEDYDYVSFESKDLTAKKNLELKAVIPENLHKHFDKVVKIAENSAISGGGDKSSELNSNDKLLVKYYSAQIVTHMGYLNEAIDSFLNTVEKNQPPKFFLHMEILSAHNLVSIGDIVHRNISKTNLKVEVEKCTDELSDTLKDCVLKSKKAAQCFPSVTAVQEMVVLEEIIN
;
A
#
# COMPACT_ATOMS: atom_id res chain seq x y z
N MET A 1 -14.68 -6.14 -6.60
CA MET A 1 -13.46 -5.47 -6.06
C MET A 1 -12.17 -6.12 -6.53
N LYS A 2 -11.90 -7.42 -6.28
CA LYS A 2 -10.61 -8.07 -6.58
C LYS A 2 -10.14 -8.03 -8.06
N SER A 3 -11.05 -8.11 -9.04
CA SER A 3 -10.72 -8.02 -10.48
C SER A 3 -10.22 -6.64 -10.92
N ASN A 4 -10.79 -5.56 -10.37
CA ASN A 4 -10.36 -4.20 -10.67
C ASN A 4 -8.98 -3.92 -10.09
N THR A 5 -8.67 -4.47 -8.92
CA THR A 5 -7.33 -4.41 -8.31
C THR A 5 -6.29 -5.05 -9.23
N LEU A 6 -6.56 -6.26 -9.76
CA LEU A 6 -5.59 -6.93 -10.64
C LEU A 6 -5.36 -6.17 -11.95
N ARG A 7 -6.42 -5.62 -12.57
CA ARG A 7 -6.27 -4.79 -13.79
C ARG A 7 -5.44 -3.53 -13.54
N LYS A 8 -5.57 -2.90 -12.37
CA LYS A 8 -4.79 -1.73 -11.98
C LYS A 8 -3.28 -2.03 -11.90
N GLU A 9 -2.90 -3.27 -11.61
CA GLU A 9 -1.49 -3.68 -11.57
C GLU A 9 -0.96 -4.17 -12.93
N ILE A 10 -1.83 -4.73 -13.79
CA ILE A 10 -1.46 -5.22 -15.13
C ILE A 10 -1.17 -4.07 -16.10
N ILE A 11 -1.97 -3.00 -16.08
CA ILE A 11 -1.85 -1.90 -17.05
C ILE A 11 -0.48 -1.19 -16.96
N PRO A 12 0.03 -0.82 -15.78
CA PRO A 12 1.38 -0.24 -15.65
C PRO A 12 2.46 -1.18 -16.19
N LEU A 13 2.42 -2.48 -15.82
CA LEU A 13 3.38 -3.49 -16.29
C LEU A 13 3.44 -3.58 -17.82
N LEU A 14 2.29 -3.52 -18.49
CA LEU A 14 2.21 -3.54 -19.95
C LEU A 14 2.65 -2.20 -20.58
N SER A 15 2.45 -1.08 -19.89
CA SER A 15 2.82 0.26 -20.38
C SER A 15 4.33 0.46 -20.48
N PHE A 16 5.12 -0.25 -19.66
CA PHE A 16 6.59 -0.19 -19.71
C PHE A 16 7.17 -0.94 -20.93
N VAL A 17 6.41 -1.84 -21.56
CA VAL A 17 6.87 -2.72 -22.64
C VAL A 17 6.82 -1.99 -23.99
N VAL A 18 7.72 -1.02 -24.17
CA VAL A 18 7.92 -0.30 -25.45
C VAL A 18 9.17 -0.80 -26.17
N PRO A 19 9.30 -0.73 -27.51
CA PRO A 19 10.53 -1.16 -28.19
C PRO A 19 11.80 -0.56 -27.56
N GLY A 20 12.77 -1.42 -27.24
CA GLY A 20 14.02 -1.01 -26.57
C GLY A 20 13.92 -0.70 -25.08
N TRP A 21 12.79 -0.95 -24.40
CA TRP A 21 12.63 -0.67 -22.96
C TRP A 21 13.62 -1.43 -22.05
N ARG A 22 14.18 -2.54 -22.55
CA ARG A 22 15.19 -3.35 -21.87
C ARG A 22 16.61 -2.80 -21.99
N THR A 23 16.86 -1.63 -22.57
CA THR A 23 18.20 -1.03 -22.52
C THR A 23 18.51 -0.56 -21.10
N LYS A 24 19.80 -0.58 -20.72
CA LYS A 24 20.23 -0.21 -19.35
C LYS A 24 19.74 1.18 -18.95
N ASP A 25 19.90 2.16 -19.84
CA ASP A 25 19.48 3.56 -19.62
C ASP A 25 17.97 3.73 -19.42
N ARG A 26 17.16 2.83 -19.99
CA ARG A 26 15.69 2.91 -19.91
C ARG A 26 15.12 2.10 -18.77
N ILE A 27 15.71 0.96 -18.44
CA ILE A 27 15.21 0.08 -17.38
C ILE A 27 15.61 0.58 -15.99
N GLU A 28 16.78 1.21 -15.85
CA GLU A 28 17.29 1.71 -14.57
C GLU A 28 16.33 2.69 -13.85
N PRO A 29 15.76 3.72 -14.50
CA PRO A 29 14.83 4.63 -13.83
C PRO A 29 13.49 3.97 -13.44
N ILE A 30 13.03 2.96 -14.18
CA ILE A 30 11.73 2.29 -13.94
C ILE A 30 11.86 0.97 -13.16
N LEU A 31 13.08 0.54 -12.84
CA LEU A 31 13.38 -0.78 -12.27
C LEU A 31 12.57 -1.07 -11.01
N MET A 32 12.51 -0.08 -10.12
CA MET A 32 11.81 -0.21 -8.84
C MET A 32 10.29 -0.25 -9.03
N GLU A 33 9.76 0.47 -10.01
CA GLU A 33 8.34 0.42 -10.36
C GLU A 33 7.94 -0.93 -10.95
N ILE A 34 8.79 -1.52 -11.80
CA ILE A 34 8.60 -2.88 -12.31
C ILE A 34 8.61 -3.89 -11.15
N LYS A 35 9.60 -3.80 -10.23
CA LYS A 35 9.66 -4.66 -9.05
C LYS A 35 8.38 -4.57 -8.22
N LEU A 36 7.95 -3.35 -7.92
CA LEU A 36 6.74 -3.12 -7.13
C LEU A 36 5.49 -3.66 -7.83
N SER A 37 5.36 -3.43 -9.13
CA SER A 37 4.22 -3.90 -9.92
C SER A 37 4.16 -5.43 -9.96
N VAL A 38 5.32 -6.11 -10.08
CA VAL A 38 5.41 -7.58 -10.00
C VAL A 38 5.00 -8.10 -8.63
N VAL A 39 5.44 -7.45 -7.54
CA VAL A 39 5.04 -7.83 -6.17
C VAL A 39 3.53 -7.67 -5.97
N ARG A 40 2.94 -6.55 -6.41
CA ARG A 40 1.50 -6.31 -6.30
C ARG A 40 0.68 -7.27 -7.14
N LEU A 41 1.13 -7.54 -8.37
CA LEU A 41 0.53 -8.55 -9.24
C LEU A 41 0.49 -9.93 -8.54
N ARG A 42 1.61 -10.35 -7.94
CA ARG A 42 1.73 -11.63 -7.22
C ARG A 42 0.72 -11.74 -6.09
N THR A 43 0.55 -10.70 -5.28
CA THR A 43 -0.44 -10.68 -4.21
C THR A 43 -1.86 -10.73 -4.78
N ALA A 44 -2.16 -9.87 -5.75
CA ALA A 44 -3.51 -9.74 -6.28
C ALA A 44 -3.98 -10.99 -7.06
N ILE A 45 -3.09 -11.66 -7.81
CA ILE A 45 -3.43 -12.89 -8.53
C ILE A 45 -3.67 -14.05 -7.56
N HIS A 46 -2.89 -14.11 -6.48
CA HIS A 46 -3.07 -15.10 -5.42
C HIS A 46 -4.43 -14.92 -4.72
N ASP A 47 -4.74 -13.69 -4.29
CA ASP A 47 -6.02 -13.37 -3.65
C ASP A 47 -7.25 -13.67 -4.53
N LEU A 48 -7.11 -13.48 -5.85
CA LEU A 48 -8.16 -13.79 -6.81
C LEU A 48 -8.28 -15.30 -7.03
N THR A 49 -7.16 -16.02 -7.02
CA THR A 49 -7.11 -17.47 -7.14
C THR A 49 -7.78 -18.14 -5.94
N GLU A 50 -7.45 -17.72 -4.72
CA GLU A 50 -8.10 -18.20 -3.50
C GLU A 50 -9.61 -17.91 -3.51
N PHE A 51 -10.00 -16.71 -3.97
CA PHE A 51 -11.41 -16.37 -4.12
C PHE A 51 -12.13 -17.25 -5.16
N GLY A 52 -11.48 -17.51 -6.31
CA GLY A 52 -11.99 -18.38 -7.35
C GLY A 52 -12.18 -19.82 -6.87
N GLU A 53 -11.23 -20.34 -6.08
CA GLU A 53 -11.35 -21.65 -5.41
C GLU A 53 -12.50 -21.69 -4.42
N GLY A 54 -12.67 -20.64 -3.60
CA GLY A 54 -13.83 -20.51 -2.71
C GLY A 54 -15.16 -20.54 -3.48
N ALA A 55 -15.26 -19.78 -4.58
CA ALA A 55 -16.42 -19.77 -5.45
C ALA A 55 -16.69 -21.14 -6.11
N LEU A 56 -15.63 -21.85 -6.52
CA LEU A 56 -15.72 -23.21 -7.06
C LEU A 56 -16.19 -24.23 -6.01
N GLY A 57 -15.74 -24.09 -4.77
CA GLY A 57 -16.23 -24.87 -3.64
C GLY A 57 -17.73 -24.70 -3.42
N ASN A 58 -18.23 -23.47 -3.53
CA ASN A 58 -19.67 -23.18 -3.47
C ASN A 58 -20.42 -23.72 -4.69
N ALA A 59 -19.90 -23.53 -5.90
CA ALA A 59 -20.48 -24.05 -7.13
C ALA A 59 -20.63 -25.58 -7.10
N SER A 60 -19.68 -26.28 -6.46
CA SER A 60 -19.71 -27.75 -6.33
C SER A 60 -20.81 -28.25 -5.40
N LYS A 61 -21.34 -27.37 -4.53
CA LYS A 61 -22.45 -27.64 -3.60
C LYS A 61 -23.78 -27.06 -4.08
N ALA A 62 -23.78 -26.33 -5.20
CA ALA A 62 -24.99 -25.80 -5.80
C ALA A 62 -25.79 -26.92 -6.48
N ASP A 63 -27.10 -26.72 -6.60
CA ASP A 63 -27.99 -27.67 -7.26
C ASP A 63 -27.62 -27.84 -8.75
N ASP A 64 -27.15 -26.76 -9.38
CA ASP A 64 -26.63 -26.79 -10.75
C ASP A 64 -25.14 -27.14 -10.81
N ARG A 65 -24.84 -28.41 -11.11
CA ARG A 65 -23.46 -28.90 -11.30
C ARG A 65 -22.76 -28.30 -12.52
N ASN A 66 -23.49 -27.74 -13.51
CA ASN A 66 -22.86 -27.08 -14.66
C ASN A 66 -22.06 -25.84 -14.25
N LEU A 67 -22.41 -25.20 -13.14
CA LEU A 67 -21.64 -24.08 -12.60
C LEU A 67 -20.20 -24.51 -12.28
N ALA A 68 -20.06 -25.62 -11.54
CA ALA A 68 -18.75 -26.15 -11.18
C ALA A 68 -17.96 -26.63 -12.41
N ILE A 69 -18.62 -27.25 -13.39
CA ILE A 69 -18.00 -27.73 -14.63
C ILE A 69 -17.40 -26.56 -15.42
N LYS A 70 -18.13 -25.45 -15.56
CA LYS A 70 -17.68 -24.26 -16.31
C LYS A 70 -16.67 -23.40 -15.54
N LEU A 71 -16.79 -23.32 -14.21
CA LEU A 71 -15.92 -22.51 -13.38
C LEU A 71 -14.53 -23.15 -13.16
N ARG A 72 -14.47 -24.48 -13.06
CA ARG A 72 -13.23 -25.23 -12.82
C ARG A 72 -12.09 -24.92 -13.81
N PRO A 73 -12.27 -24.90 -15.14
CA PRO A 73 -11.19 -24.57 -16.07
C PRO A 73 -10.71 -23.11 -15.93
N LEU A 74 -11.61 -22.17 -15.60
CA LEU A 74 -11.25 -20.76 -15.40
C LEU A 74 -10.37 -20.57 -14.15
N VAL A 75 -10.74 -21.23 -13.04
CA VAL A 75 -9.94 -21.22 -11.80
C VAL A 75 -8.60 -21.93 -12.01
N LYS A 76 -8.58 -23.03 -12.77
CA LYS A 76 -7.33 -23.73 -13.10
C LYS A 76 -6.37 -22.84 -13.91
N SER A 77 -6.84 -22.17 -14.96
CA SER A 77 -6.00 -21.24 -15.73
C SER A 77 -5.36 -20.18 -14.84
N LEU A 78 -6.16 -19.63 -13.92
CA LEU A 78 -5.67 -18.61 -12.99
C LEU A 78 -4.63 -19.16 -11.99
N LYS A 79 -4.78 -20.39 -11.51
CA LYS A 79 -3.77 -21.06 -10.66
C LYS A 79 -2.46 -21.29 -11.40
N ASP A 80 -2.55 -21.74 -12.64
CA ASP A 80 -1.38 -21.99 -13.47
C ASP A 80 -0.63 -20.67 -13.73
N ALA A 81 -1.37 -19.57 -13.95
CA ALA A 81 -0.81 -18.22 -14.04
C ALA A 81 -0.19 -17.73 -12.72
N ASP A 82 -0.87 -17.90 -11.58
CA ASP A 82 -0.34 -17.54 -10.25
C ASP A 82 0.98 -18.27 -9.95
N LYS A 83 1.05 -19.57 -10.26
CA LYS A 83 2.27 -20.36 -10.12
C LYS A 83 3.40 -19.81 -11.02
N LEU A 84 3.11 -19.55 -12.30
CA LEU A 84 4.11 -19.03 -13.24
C LEU A 84 4.65 -17.65 -12.82
N VAL A 85 3.76 -16.75 -12.40
CA VAL A 85 4.12 -15.41 -11.92
C VAL A 85 5.03 -15.52 -10.69
N ARG A 86 4.70 -16.39 -9.73
CA ARG A 86 5.53 -16.64 -8.54
C ARG A 86 6.91 -17.19 -8.91
N GLU A 87 6.97 -18.26 -9.69
CA GLU A 87 8.24 -18.87 -10.11
C GLU A 87 9.13 -17.89 -10.89
N SER A 88 8.53 -17.09 -11.78
CA SER A 88 9.25 -16.10 -12.57
C SER A 88 9.77 -14.96 -11.69
N ALA A 89 8.96 -14.47 -10.75
CA ALA A 89 9.35 -13.43 -9.81
C ALA A 89 10.48 -13.90 -8.88
N ASP A 90 10.39 -15.14 -8.37
CA ASP A 90 11.41 -15.72 -7.49
C ASP A 90 12.74 -15.93 -8.23
N GLN A 91 12.70 -16.31 -9.50
CA GLN A 91 13.90 -16.39 -10.35
C GLN A 91 14.55 -15.02 -10.58
N ILE A 92 13.75 -13.97 -10.73
CA ILE A 92 14.26 -12.60 -10.85
C ILE A 92 14.87 -12.14 -9.52
N GLU A 93 14.19 -12.40 -8.40
CA GLU A 93 14.69 -12.05 -7.06
C GLU A 93 15.99 -12.77 -6.74
N TYR A 94 16.09 -14.07 -7.08
CA TYR A 94 17.31 -14.85 -6.89
C TYR A 94 18.50 -14.31 -7.70
N ARG A 95 18.26 -13.87 -8.94
CA ARG A 95 19.30 -13.20 -9.76
C ARG A 95 19.62 -11.81 -9.24
N GLY A 96 18.67 -11.15 -8.58
CA GLY A 96 18.78 -9.81 -8.05
C GLY A 96 18.21 -8.77 -9.02
N TRP A 97 17.39 -7.87 -8.47
CA TRP A 97 16.79 -6.74 -9.19
C TRP A 97 17.85 -5.65 -9.46
N THR A 98 18.60 -5.80 -10.54
CA THR A 98 19.58 -4.83 -11.01
C THR A 98 19.37 -4.53 -12.50
N SER A 99 19.77 -3.33 -12.94
CA SER A 99 19.68 -2.95 -14.36
C SER A 99 20.56 -3.85 -15.23
N ASP A 100 21.71 -4.30 -14.73
CA ASP A 100 22.60 -5.23 -15.42
C ASP A 100 21.97 -6.61 -15.68
N ASN A 101 21.23 -7.16 -14.70
CA ASN A 101 20.62 -8.48 -14.82
C ASN A 101 19.36 -8.51 -15.69
N LEU A 102 18.66 -7.38 -15.77
CA LEU A 102 17.36 -7.26 -16.45
C LEU A 102 17.45 -6.59 -17.82
N SER A 103 18.53 -5.85 -18.07
CA SER A 103 18.77 -5.23 -19.36
C SER A 103 19.12 -6.28 -20.42
N LYS A 104 18.72 -5.98 -21.66
CA LYS A 104 19.12 -6.71 -22.85
C LYS A 104 19.82 -5.72 -23.77
N ILE A 105 21.06 -6.03 -24.12
CA ILE A 105 21.74 -5.35 -25.22
C ILE A 105 20.98 -5.72 -26.49
N ASP A 106 20.59 -4.71 -27.26
CA ASP A 106 19.74 -4.82 -28.44
C ASP A 106 20.43 -5.66 -29.54
N GLN A 107 20.36 -6.98 -29.39
CA GLN A 107 20.74 -7.95 -30.39
C GLN A 107 19.48 -8.73 -30.75
N ARG A 108 18.70 -8.12 -31.66
CA ARG A 108 17.78 -8.79 -32.61
C ARG A 108 17.53 -10.28 -32.28
N ASN A 109 16.52 -10.53 -31.45
CA ASN A 109 15.67 -11.74 -31.52
C ASN A 109 16.35 -13.13 -31.53
N LYS A 110 17.42 -13.39 -30.77
CA LYS A 110 17.97 -14.76 -30.68
C LYS A 110 18.08 -15.39 -29.29
N LEU A 111 17.81 -14.64 -28.23
CA LEU A 111 17.85 -15.20 -26.88
C LEU A 111 16.48 -15.78 -26.51
N PRO A 112 16.44 -16.99 -25.90
CA PRO A 112 15.19 -17.56 -25.40
C PRO A 112 14.56 -16.64 -24.34
N PRO A 113 13.23 -16.64 -24.21
CA PRO A 113 12.54 -15.77 -23.27
C PRO A 113 12.99 -16.06 -21.83
N ASP A 114 13.47 -15.01 -21.16
CA ASP A 114 13.90 -15.01 -19.77
C ASP A 114 12.70 -14.97 -18.81
N SER A 115 12.98 -15.03 -17.51
CA SER A 115 11.95 -15.04 -16.47
C SER A 115 11.05 -13.80 -16.52
N LEU A 116 11.58 -12.63 -16.88
CA LEU A 116 10.78 -11.40 -16.99
C LEU A 116 9.94 -11.39 -18.29
N ASP A 117 10.44 -11.94 -19.39
CA ASP A 117 9.64 -12.11 -20.62
C ASP A 117 8.46 -13.06 -20.39
N ARG A 118 8.71 -14.18 -19.71
CA ARG A 118 7.67 -15.18 -19.38
C ARG A 118 6.62 -14.59 -18.46
N LEU A 119 7.03 -13.81 -17.46
CA LEU A 119 6.12 -13.09 -16.59
C LEU A 119 5.24 -12.12 -17.39
N LEU A 120 5.84 -11.30 -18.25
CA LEU A 120 5.08 -10.32 -19.05
C LEU A 120 4.14 -10.99 -20.06
N ALA A 121 4.56 -12.08 -20.69
CA ALA A 121 3.71 -12.87 -21.57
C ALA A 121 2.50 -13.45 -20.79
N CYS A 122 2.73 -13.95 -19.57
CA CYS A 122 1.65 -14.41 -18.69
C CYS A 122 0.71 -13.28 -18.29
N VAL A 123 1.24 -12.09 -18.00
CA VAL A 123 0.44 -10.89 -17.67
C VAL A 123 -0.48 -10.50 -18.83
N GLN A 124 -0.03 -10.63 -20.07
CA GLN A 124 -0.84 -10.34 -21.25
C GLN A 124 -2.03 -11.31 -21.38
N SER A 125 -1.81 -12.62 -21.20
CA SER A 125 -2.89 -13.61 -21.25
C SER A 125 -3.84 -13.52 -20.06
N LEU A 126 -3.34 -13.09 -18.90
CA LEU A 126 -4.07 -13.01 -17.64
C LEU A 126 -5.25 -12.01 -17.69
N VAL A 127 -5.15 -10.95 -18.48
CA VAL A 127 -6.22 -9.93 -18.61
C VAL A 127 -7.55 -10.57 -19.00
N GLU A 128 -7.51 -11.47 -19.98
CA GLU A 128 -8.70 -12.12 -20.52
C GLU A 128 -9.24 -13.19 -19.55
N ASP A 129 -8.37 -14.00 -18.96
CA ASP A 129 -8.74 -15.01 -17.97
C ASP A 129 -9.47 -14.40 -16.78
N VAL A 130 -8.98 -13.26 -16.29
CA VAL A 130 -9.57 -12.53 -15.17
C VAL A 130 -10.91 -11.93 -15.54
N ARG A 131 -11.07 -11.44 -16.78
CA ARG A 131 -12.35 -10.95 -17.29
C ARG A 131 -13.38 -12.07 -17.35
N LEU A 132 -13.01 -13.23 -17.88
CA LEU A 132 -13.87 -14.40 -18.00
C LEU A 132 -14.31 -14.92 -16.63
N LEU A 133 -13.36 -15.13 -15.71
CA LEU A 133 -13.66 -15.57 -14.35
C LEU A 133 -14.60 -14.60 -13.61
N SER A 134 -14.30 -13.30 -13.69
CA SER A 134 -15.07 -12.27 -12.98
C SER A 134 -16.48 -12.16 -13.53
N SER A 135 -16.63 -12.18 -14.86
CA SER A 135 -17.93 -12.14 -15.51
C SER A 135 -18.76 -13.38 -15.17
N PHE A 136 -18.14 -14.56 -15.14
CA PHE A 136 -18.81 -15.80 -14.77
C PHE A 136 -19.31 -15.76 -13.31
N ILE A 137 -18.44 -15.39 -12.36
CA ILE A 137 -18.81 -15.32 -10.94
C ILE A 137 -19.90 -14.26 -10.73
N GLN A 138 -19.79 -13.10 -11.37
CA GLN A 138 -20.77 -12.02 -11.23
C GLN A 138 -22.13 -12.42 -11.80
N GLY A 139 -22.16 -13.06 -12.98
CA GLY A 139 -23.40 -13.52 -13.61
C GLY A 139 -24.12 -14.62 -12.82
N ASN A 140 -23.37 -15.42 -12.05
CA ASN A 140 -23.91 -16.53 -11.26
C ASN A 140 -23.90 -16.25 -9.75
N ALA A 141 -23.65 -15.01 -9.33
CA ALA A 141 -23.45 -14.66 -7.91
C ALA A 141 -24.61 -15.10 -6.98
N PRO A 142 -25.90 -14.96 -7.35
CA PRO A 142 -27.00 -15.41 -6.48
C PRO A 142 -27.02 -16.92 -6.21
N LEU A 143 -26.50 -17.71 -7.16
CA LEU A 143 -26.42 -19.17 -7.05
C LEU A 143 -25.16 -19.60 -6.29
N LEU A 144 -24.08 -18.84 -6.42
CA LEU A 144 -22.79 -19.10 -5.77
C LEU A 144 -22.74 -18.62 -4.31
N PHE A 145 -23.54 -17.60 -3.96
CA PHE A 145 -23.54 -16.98 -2.64
C PHE A 145 -24.96 -16.86 -2.12
N LYS A 146 -25.35 -17.75 -1.20
CA LYS A 146 -26.63 -17.63 -0.47
C LYS A 146 -26.54 -16.42 0.47
N ARG A 147 -27.46 -15.46 0.35
CA ARG A 147 -27.65 -14.45 1.39
C ARG A 147 -28.12 -15.18 2.65
N ILE A 148 -27.38 -15.02 3.74
CA ILE A 148 -27.92 -15.28 5.06
C ILE A 148 -29.00 -14.22 5.27
N SER A 149 -30.28 -14.60 5.14
CA SER A 149 -31.37 -13.76 5.64
C SER A 149 -31.25 -13.74 7.16
N LEU A 150 -30.74 -12.65 7.72
CA LEU A 150 -30.89 -12.31 9.14
C LEU A 150 -32.32 -11.83 9.43
N THR A 151 -33.31 -12.58 8.97
CA THR A 151 -34.73 -12.33 9.21
C THR A 151 -35.40 -13.66 9.56
N ALA A 152 -35.02 -14.21 10.70
CA ALA A 152 -35.91 -15.07 11.47
C ALA A 152 -36.36 -14.23 12.67
N GLY A 153 -37.57 -13.67 12.57
CA GLY A 153 -38.27 -13.11 13.72
C GLY A 153 -38.60 -14.20 14.75
N PRO A 154 -39.01 -13.81 15.96
CA PRO A 154 -39.15 -14.72 17.09
C PRO A 154 -40.36 -15.62 16.89
N GLU A 155 -40.14 -16.87 16.48
CA GLU A 155 -41.15 -17.92 16.62
C GLU A 155 -41.00 -18.60 17.98
N THR A 156 -42.11 -18.57 18.70
CA THR A 156 -42.36 -19.12 20.04
C THR A 156 -41.98 -20.60 20.16
N PRO A 157 -41.37 -21.04 21.29
CA PRO A 157 -41.07 -22.44 21.52
C PRO A 157 -42.31 -23.15 22.09
N THR A 158 -42.85 -24.10 21.34
CA THR A 158 -43.73 -25.13 21.93
C THR A 158 -42.95 -26.44 22.02
N SER A 159 -43.01 -27.01 23.21
CA SER A 159 -42.25 -28.11 23.78
C SER A 159 -42.31 -29.45 23.03
N ASN A 160 -41.20 -30.20 22.98
CA ASN A 160 -40.99 -31.39 23.83
C ASN A 160 -39.77 -32.26 23.41
N GLY A 161 -38.82 -32.39 24.35
CA GLY A 161 -37.97 -33.55 24.63
C GLY A 161 -36.83 -33.86 23.65
N SER A 162 -35.59 -34.18 24.04
CA SER A 162 -34.92 -34.25 25.34
C SER A 162 -33.47 -34.72 25.12
N HIS A 163 -32.61 -34.46 26.12
CA HIS A 163 -31.32 -35.09 26.42
C HIS A 163 -29.97 -34.50 25.88
N TYR A 164 -29.43 -33.61 26.72
CA TYR A 164 -28.04 -33.33 27.18
C TYR A 164 -26.83 -33.93 26.43
N SER A 165 -25.81 -33.09 26.17
CA SER A 165 -24.64 -32.95 27.07
C SER A 165 -23.58 -32.01 26.49
N SER A 166 -23.26 -30.97 27.27
CA SER A 166 -22.13 -30.06 27.10
C SER A 166 -20.88 -30.66 27.73
N ASN A 167 -19.71 -30.53 27.10
CA ASN A 167 -18.43 -30.78 27.74
C ASN A 167 -17.53 -29.55 27.57
N SER A 168 -17.39 -28.79 28.65
CA SER A 168 -16.30 -27.84 28.89
C SER A 168 -15.20 -28.55 29.67
N VAL A 169 -13.94 -28.42 29.26
CA VAL A 169 -12.80 -28.73 30.13
C VAL A 169 -11.69 -27.71 29.93
N SER A 170 -11.46 -26.94 30.99
CA SER A 170 -10.22 -26.24 31.30
C SER A 170 -9.09 -27.25 31.54
N SER A 171 -7.84 -26.88 31.30
CA SER A 171 -6.68 -27.52 31.94
C SER A 171 -5.50 -26.56 32.07
N ASN A 172 -5.10 -26.37 33.33
CA ASN A 172 -3.84 -25.82 33.80
C ASN A 172 -2.64 -26.67 33.31
N SER A 173 -1.46 -26.05 33.21
CA SER A 173 -0.22 -26.71 33.62
C SER A 173 0.83 -25.69 34.09
N ASN A 174 1.21 -25.78 35.36
CA ASN A 174 2.47 -25.27 35.91
C ASN A 174 3.39 -26.47 36.13
N THR A 175 4.65 -26.37 35.70
CA THR A 175 5.77 -27.19 36.24
C THR A 175 7.06 -26.37 36.21
N ILE A 176 7.76 -26.41 37.35
CA ILE A 176 9.03 -25.73 37.69
C ILE A 176 10.20 -26.69 37.43
N SER A 177 11.36 -26.21 36.93
CA SER A 177 12.68 -26.28 37.61
C SER A 177 13.91 -26.30 36.69
N SER A 178 14.87 -25.44 37.07
CA SER A 178 16.33 -25.61 37.19
C SER A 178 17.24 -25.84 35.96
N GLY A 179 18.32 -25.04 35.88
CA GLY A 179 19.51 -25.31 35.07
C GLY A 179 20.45 -24.11 34.91
N SER A 180 21.50 -24.06 35.73
CA SER A 180 22.67 -23.15 35.69
C SER A 180 23.42 -23.19 34.35
N SER A 181 23.89 -22.03 33.86
CA SER A 181 25.20 -21.93 33.18
C SER A 181 25.69 -20.47 33.10
N GLU A 182 26.61 -20.19 34.01
CA GLU A 182 27.73 -19.26 33.95
C GLU A 182 28.33 -19.07 32.54
N TRP A 183 28.34 -17.81 32.07
CA TRP A 183 29.28 -17.25 31.09
C TRP A 183 29.61 -15.81 31.51
N VAL A 184 30.67 -15.71 32.32
CA VAL A 184 31.71 -14.65 32.34
C VAL A 184 31.68 -13.75 31.09
N GLU A 185 31.35 -12.47 31.26
CA GLU A 185 32.28 -11.34 31.46
C GLU A 185 33.09 -10.99 30.20
N ASP A 186 32.55 -10.07 29.40
CA ASP A 186 33.26 -9.14 28.50
C ASP A 186 32.30 -8.00 28.09
N TYR A 187 31.95 -7.12 29.04
CA TYR A 187 31.25 -5.88 28.72
C TYR A 187 32.05 -4.66 29.17
N ASP A 188 32.56 -3.98 28.14
CA ASP A 188 33.27 -2.71 28.14
C ASP A 188 32.50 -1.64 28.95
N TYR A 189 33.00 -1.33 30.15
CA TYR A 189 32.34 -0.45 31.10
C TYR A 189 32.58 1.02 30.69
N VAL A 190 31.62 1.63 29.98
CA VAL A 190 31.63 3.06 29.68
C VAL A 190 31.61 3.84 31.01
N SER A 191 32.60 4.73 31.20
CA SER A 191 32.65 5.56 32.41
C SER A 191 31.44 6.48 32.47
N PHE A 192 30.72 6.44 33.59
CA PHE A 192 29.64 7.39 33.86
C PHE A 192 30.27 8.75 34.15
N GLU A 193 30.30 9.64 33.15
CA GLU A 193 30.64 11.04 33.35
C GLU A 193 29.55 11.68 34.24
N SER A 194 29.93 12.18 35.42
CA SER A 194 28.97 12.72 36.41
C SER A 194 28.15 13.87 35.81
N LYS A 195 26.85 13.88 36.11
CA LYS A 195 25.87 14.88 35.64
C LYS A 195 26.33 16.33 35.85
N ASP A 196 27.08 16.59 36.92
CA ASP A 196 27.61 17.92 37.24
C ASP A 196 28.71 18.41 36.28
N LEU A 197 29.55 17.49 35.75
CA LEU A 197 30.59 17.84 34.77
C LEU A 197 29.98 18.18 33.41
N THR A 198 28.89 17.48 33.05
CA THR A 198 28.14 17.73 31.81
C THR A 198 27.43 19.08 31.86
N ALA A 199 26.82 19.42 33.00
CA ALA A 199 26.19 20.72 33.20
C ALA A 199 27.21 21.87 33.12
N LYS A 200 28.41 21.68 33.68
CA LYS A 200 29.49 22.67 33.61
C LYS A 200 29.98 22.88 32.17
N LYS A 201 30.23 21.81 31.40
CA LYS A 201 30.59 21.91 29.98
C LYS A 201 29.50 22.61 29.15
N ASN A 202 28.22 22.33 29.42
CA ASN A 202 27.11 22.97 28.70
C ASN A 202 27.04 24.49 28.97
N LEU A 203 27.35 24.93 30.19
CA LEU A 203 27.44 26.36 30.52
C LEU A 203 28.64 27.03 29.83
N GLU A 204 29.80 26.37 29.82
CA GLU A 204 30.99 26.86 29.12
C GLU A 204 30.75 26.97 27.60
N LEU A 205 30.09 25.99 26.99
CA LEU A 205 29.71 26.03 25.57
C LEU A 205 28.69 27.12 25.26
N LYS A 206 27.70 27.33 26.14
CA LYS A 206 26.70 28.40 25.97
C LYS A 206 27.35 29.79 26.02
N ALA A 207 28.40 29.98 26.81
CA ALA A 207 29.13 31.24 26.91
C ALA A 207 29.90 31.62 25.63
N VAL A 208 30.21 30.65 24.76
CA VAL A 208 30.98 30.86 23.52
C VAL A 208 30.09 30.98 22.28
N ILE A 209 28.80 30.61 22.40
CA ILE A 209 27.84 30.64 21.28
C ILE A 209 27.17 32.03 21.18
N PRO A 210 26.89 32.55 19.97
CA PRO A 210 26.15 33.80 19.78
C PRO A 210 24.75 33.79 20.40
N GLU A 211 24.30 34.93 20.96
CA GLU A 211 23.04 35.04 21.73
C GLU A 211 21.79 34.58 20.95
N ASN A 212 21.77 34.78 19.62
CA ASN A 212 20.66 34.36 18.78
C ASN A 212 20.49 32.82 18.69
N LEU A 213 21.50 32.04 19.08
CA LEU A 213 21.47 30.58 19.12
C LEU A 213 21.27 30.00 20.53
N HIS A 214 21.26 30.82 21.59
CA HIS A 214 21.10 30.34 22.97
C HIS A 214 19.77 29.58 23.16
N LYS A 215 18.68 30.08 22.59
CA LYS A 215 17.36 29.40 22.64
C LYS A 215 17.38 28.04 21.96
N HIS A 216 18.13 27.90 20.87
CA HIS A 216 18.28 26.63 20.16
C HIS A 216 19.15 25.66 20.96
N PHE A 217 20.25 26.15 21.52
CA PHE A 217 21.14 25.38 22.38
C PHE A 217 20.40 24.82 23.61
N ASP A 218 19.62 25.65 24.31
CA ASP A 218 18.81 25.22 25.46
C ASP A 218 17.80 24.13 25.10
N LYS A 219 17.21 24.21 23.90
CA LYS A 219 16.29 23.19 23.39
C LYS A 219 17.00 21.86 23.14
N VAL A 220 18.21 21.90 22.58
CA VAL A 220 19.02 20.69 22.31
C VAL A 220 19.52 20.05 23.60
N VAL A 221 19.99 20.85 24.57
CA VAL A 221 20.43 20.35 25.89
C VAL A 221 19.27 19.68 26.63
N LYS A 222 18.08 20.27 26.62
CA LYS A 222 16.87 19.69 27.23
C LYS A 222 16.43 18.38 26.56
N ILE A 223 16.60 18.27 25.24
CA ILE A 223 16.33 17.01 24.50
C ILE A 223 17.32 15.92 24.91
N ALA A 224 18.62 16.27 25.05
CA ALA A 224 19.66 15.34 25.46
C ALA A 224 19.46 14.86 26.91
N GLU A 225 19.11 15.76 27.83
CA GLU A 225 18.80 15.43 29.23
C GLU A 225 17.56 14.52 29.35
N ASN A 226 16.52 14.78 28.56
CA ASN A 226 15.33 13.92 28.50
C ASN A 226 15.62 12.53 27.91
N SER A 227 16.57 12.43 26.96
CA SER A 227 17.06 11.15 26.44
C SER A 227 17.84 10.35 27.48
N ALA A 228 18.69 11.01 28.28
CA ALA A 228 19.50 10.35 29.30
C ALA A 228 18.69 9.83 30.50
N ILE A 229 17.55 10.46 30.82
CA ILE A 229 16.66 10.04 31.92
C ILE A 229 15.74 8.87 31.49
N SER A 230 15.60 8.60 30.19
CA SER A 230 14.75 7.53 29.65
C SER A 230 15.43 6.15 29.56
N GLY A 231 16.57 5.95 30.26
CA GLY A 231 17.35 4.70 30.26
C GLY A 231 16.70 3.48 30.94
N GLY A 232 15.40 3.54 31.26
CA GLY A 232 14.69 2.47 31.96
C GLY A 232 13.27 2.28 31.42
N GLY A 233 13.15 1.62 30.27
CA GLY A 233 11.92 0.97 29.82
C GLY A 233 10.93 1.84 29.02
N ASP A 234 11.09 1.86 27.70
CA ASP A 234 9.95 1.63 26.79
C ASP A 234 10.43 1.20 25.39
N LYS A 235 10.34 -0.10 25.06
CA LYS A 235 10.63 -0.67 23.74
C LYS A 235 9.42 -0.52 22.78
N SER A 236 8.62 0.55 22.89
CA SER A 236 7.39 0.74 22.09
C SER A 236 7.49 1.83 21.01
N SER A 237 8.56 2.62 20.98
CA SER A 237 8.61 3.86 20.17
C SER A 237 9.42 3.77 18.88
N GLU A 238 10.28 2.77 18.69
CA GLU A 238 11.02 2.63 17.43
C GLU A 238 10.19 1.95 16.34
N LEU A 239 10.07 2.63 15.20
CA LEU A 239 9.60 2.01 13.98
C LEU A 239 10.45 0.78 13.67
N ASN A 240 9.83 -0.36 13.41
CA ASN A 240 10.57 -1.53 12.96
C ASN A 240 11.27 -1.24 11.62
N SER A 241 12.32 -1.99 11.30
CA SER A 241 13.13 -1.74 10.08
C SER A 241 12.31 -1.80 8.78
N ASN A 242 11.23 -2.59 8.76
CA ASN A 242 10.36 -2.70 7.58
C ASN A 242 9.46 -1.47 7.41
N ASP A 243 8.85 -0.98 8.48
CA ASP A 243 8.05 0.25 8.51
C ASP A 243 8.93 1.45 8.12
N LYS A 244 10.19 1.51 8.60
CA LYS A 244 11.16 2.55 8.22
C LYS A 244 11.42 2.56 6.70
N LEU A 245 11.63 1.38 6.11
CA LEU A 245 11.89 1.25 4.66
C LEU A 245 10.64 1.60 3.84
N LEU A 246 9.47 1.14 4.27
CA LEU A 246 8.19 1.41 3.62
C LEU A 246 7.88 2.91 3.59
N VAL A 247 7.98 3.57 4.75
CA VAL A 247 7.76 5.01 4.88
C VAL A 247 8.78 5.79 4.06
N LYS A 248 10.07 5.42 4.10
CA LYS A 248 11.11 6.07 3.30
C LYS A 248 10.88 5.96 1.79
N TYR A 249 10.37 4.81 1.34
CA TYR A 249 10.08 4.59 -0.07
C TYR A 249 8.89 5.42 -0.54
N TYR A 250 7.78 5.35 0.19
CA TYR A 250 6.57 6.07 -0.17
C TYR A 250 6.67 7.57 0.09
N SER A 251 7.53 8.05 1.00
CA SER A 251 7.77 9.48 1.17
C SER A 251 8.35 10.11 -0.09
N ALA A 252 9.29 9.44 -0.77
CA ALA A 252 9.83 9.92 -2.04
C ALA A 252 8.75 10.00 -3.13
N GLN A 253 7.88 8.99 -3.21
CA GLN A 253 6.76 8.97 -4.16
C GLN A 253 5.69 10.03 -3.86
N ILE A 254 5.39 10.25 -2.58
CA ILE A 254 4.48 11.32 -2.14
C ILE A 254 5.02 12.66 -2.61
N VAL A 255 6.31 12.95 -2.40
CA VAL A 255 6.92 14.21 -2.85
C VAL A 255 6.79 14.38 -4.36
N THR A 256 7.04 13.34 -5.15
CA THR A 256 6.89 13.41 -6.62
C THR A 256 5.45 13.68 -7.04
N HIS A 257 4.48 12.93 -6.51
CA HIS A 257 3.07 13.12 -6.88
C HIS A 257 2.49 14.43 -6.35
N MET A 258 2.97 14.92 -5.21
CA MET A 258 2.67 16.26 -4.72
C MET A 258 3.18 17.32 -5.70
N GLY A 259 4.38 17.14 -6.26
CA GLY A 259 4.92 18.02 -7.31
C GLY A 259 4.03 18.10 -8.55
N TYR A 260 3.55 16.94 -9.04
CA TYR A 260 2.62 16.92 -10.18
C TYR A 260 1.25 17.51 -9.85
N LEU A 261 0.79 17.34 -8.61
CA LEU A 261 -0.45 17.98 -8.16
C LEU A 261 -0.30 19.50 -8.16
N ASN A 262 0.80 20.03 -7.63
CA ASN A 262 1.08 21.46 -7.61
C ASN A 262 1.21 22.05 -9.02
N GLU A 263 1.92 21.37 -9.93
CA GLU A 263 2.02 21.83 -11.33
C GLU A 263 0.65 21.83 -12.03
N ALA A 264 -0.19 20.85 -11.74
CA ALA A 264 -1.54 20.79 -12.27
C ALA A 264 -2.42 21.93 -11.72
N ILE A 265 -2.30 22.25 -10.42
CA ILE A 265 -2.95 23.39 -9.76
C ILE A 265 -2.48 24.71 -10.36
N ASP A 266 -1.17 24.91 -10.57
CA ASP A 266 -0.64 26.13 -11.17
C ASP A 266 -1.15 26.32 -12.61
N SER A 267 -1.19 25.24 -13.39
CA SER A 267 -1.76 25.27 -14.75
C SER A 267 -3.26 25.57 -14.72
N PHE A 268 -3.96 25.05 -13.72
CA PHE A 268 -5.39 25.27 -13.51
C PHE A 268 -5.68 26.75 -13.18
N LEU A 269 -5.01 27.31 -12.18
CA LEU A 269 -5.13 28.71 -11.75
C LEU A 269 -4.81 29.68 -12.90
N ASN A 270 -3.77 29.39 -13.68
CA ASN A 270 -3.40 30.19 -14.86
C ASN A 270 -4.49 30.16 -15.96
N THR A 271 -5.20 29.04 -16.09
CA THR A 271 -6.32 28.89 -17.04
C THR A 271 -7.54 29.68 -16.57
N VAL A 272 -7.78 29.72 -15.26
CA VAL A 272 -8.78 30.56 -14.60
C VAL A 272 -8.48 32.05 -14.79
N GLU A 273 -7.25 32.50 -14.49
CA GLU A 273 -6.82 33.90 -14.67
C GLU A 273 -7.00 34.39 -16.11
N LYS A 274 -6.74 33.51 -17.08
CA LYS A 274 -6.86 33.78 -18.52
C LYS A 274 -8.29 33.63 -19.06
N ASN A 275 -9.29 33.38 -18.21
CA ASN A 275 -10.70 33.15 -18.60
C ASN A 275 -10.86 32.09 -19.72
N GLN A 276 -10.03 31.05 -19.69
CA GLN A 276 -10.08 30.02 -20.72
C GLN A 276 -11.20 29.00 -20.45
N PRO A 277 -11.83 28.44 -21.50
CA PRO A 277 -12.96 27.53 -21.36
C PRO A 277 -12.54 26.16 -20.79
N PRO A 278 -13.48 25.41 -20.16
CA PRO A 278 -13.17 24.24 -19.31
C PRO A 278 -12.50 23.00 -19.91
N LYS A 279 -12.02 23.04 -21.15
CA LYS A 279 -11.46 21.88 -21.85
C LYS A 279 -10.10 21.42 -21.31
N PHE A 280 -9.44 22.23 -20.46
CA PHE A 280 -8.11 21.95 -19.90
C PHE A 280 -8.09 21.66 -18.39
N PHE A 281 -9.22 21.78 -17.68
CA PHE A 281 -9.22 21.79 -16.21
C PHE A 281 -9.11 20.42 -15.53
N LEU A 282 -9.54 19.33 -16.15
CA LEU A 282 -10.04 18.19 -15.37
C LEU A 282 -9.23 16.89 -15.43
N HIS A 283 -8.15 16.83 -16.21
CA HIS A 283 -7.47 15.55 -16.44
C HIS A 283 -6.23 15.30 -15.59
N MET A 284 -5.52 16.34 -15.12
CA MET A 284 -4.22 16.14 -14.46
C MET A 284 -4.28 16.16 -12.93
N GLU A 285 -5.09 17.04 -12.32
CA GLU A 285 -5.20 17.16 -10.85
C GLU A 285 -5.80 15.90 -10.21
N ILE A 286 -6.86 15.34 -10.83
CA ILE A 286 -7.57 14.17 -10.29
C ILE A 286 -6.67 12.93 -10.27
N LEU A 287 -5.80 12.77 -11.26
CA LEU A 287 -4.94 11.59 -11.39
C LEU A 287 -3.81 11.61 -10.36
N SER A 288 -3.12 12.75 -10.21
CA SER A 288 -2.03 12.92 -9.22
C SER A 288 -2.55 12.78 -7.79
N ALA A 289 -3.72 13.33 -7.52
CA ALA A 289 -4.32 13.27 -6.20
C ALA A 289 -4.87 11.86 -5.85
N HIS A 290 -5.46 11.15 -6.82
CA HIS A 290 -5.81 9.74 -6.65
C HIS A 290 -4.58 8.87 -6.35
N ASN A 291 -3.42 9.18 -6.95
CA ASN A 291 -2.17 8.47 -6.67
C ASN A 291 -1.71 8.71 -5.23
N LEU A 292 -1.83 9.94 -4.69
CA LEU A 292 -1.52 10.24 -3.29
C LEU A 292 -2.42 9.48 -2.32
N VAL A 293 -3.74 9.46 -2.55
CA VAL A 293 -4.69 8.67 -1.73
C VAL A 293 -4.36 7.18 -1.81
N SER A 294 -4.05 6.69 -3.01
CA SER A 294 -3.66 5.29 -3.21
C SER A 294 -2.37 4.93 -2.44
N ILE A 295 -1.39 5.83 -2.42
CA ILE A 295 -0.16 5.65 -1.64
C ILE A 295 -0.48 5.62 -0.14
N GLY A 296 -1.33 6.54 0.34
CA GLY A 296 -1.80 6.57 1.73
C GLY A 296 -2.43 5.24 2.17
N ASP A 297 -3.36 4.71 1.37
CA ASP A 297 -4.00 3.40 1.58
C ASP A 297 -2.97 2.25 1.66
N ILE A 298 -1.97 2.27 0.79
CA ILE A 298 -0.94 1.24 0.76
C ILE A 298 -0.07 1.33 2.02
N VAL A 299 0.33 2.52 2.43
CA VAL A 299 1.12 2.74 3.64
C VAL A 299 0.33 2.31 4.88
N HIS A 300 -0.95 2.70 5.00
CA HIS A 300 -1.84 2.28 6.08
C HIS A 300 -1.96 0.75 6.19
N ARG A 301 -2.08 0.04 5.06
CA ARG A 301 -2.22 -1.42 5.04
C ARG A 301 -0.95 -2.18 5.38
N ASN A 302 0.22 -1.58 5.18
CA ASN A 302 1.52 -2.27 5.28
C ASN A 302 2.39 -1.81 6.47
N ILE A 303 2.01 -0.75 7.18
CA ILE A 303 2.64 -0.36 8.45
C ILE A 303 2.14 -1.27 9.59
N SER A 304 3.08 -1.72 10.42
CA SER A 304 2.75 -2.53 11.61
C SER A 304 2.44 -1.66 12.83
N LYS A 305 3.05 -0.46 12.94
CA LYS A 305 2.85 0.44 14.08
C LYS A 305 1.45 1.10 14.06
N THR A 306 0.59 0.72 15.01
CA THR A 306 -0.81 1.17 15.13
C THR A 306 -0.96 2.69 15.14
N ASN A 307 -0.14 3.42 15.90
CA ASN A 307 -0.26 4.89 15.97
C ASN A 307 -0.01 5.56 14.61
N LEU A 308 0.97 5.07 13.84
CA LEU A 308 1.22 5.60 12.50
C LEU A 308 0.15 5.17 11.51
N LYS A 309 -0.40 3.96 11.68
CA LYS A 309 -1.48 3.47 10.85
C LYS A 309 -2.73 4.37 10.97
N VAL A 310 -3.08 4.78 12.19
CA VAL A 310 -4.17 5.72 12.48
C VAL A 310 -3.87 7.10 11.88
N GLU A 311 -2.65 7.60 12.04
CA GLU A 311 -2.27 8.91 11.49
C GLU A 311 -2.35 8.93 9.95
N VAL A 312 -1.82 7.89 9.30
CA VAL A 312 -1.87 7.76 7.84
C VAL A 312 -3.30 7.58 7.35
N GLU A 313 -4.14 6.82 8.05
CA GLU A 313 -5.57 6.68 7.73
C GLU A 313 -6.26 8.03 7.75
N LYS A 314 -6.11 8.77 8.86
CA LYS A 314 -6.70 10.08 9.03
C LYS A 314 -6.28 11.06 7.93
N CYS A 315 -4.97 11.17 7.64
CA CYS A 315 -4.49 12.04 6.58
C CYS A 315 -4.99 11.62 5.19
N THR A 316 -5.11 10.31 4.94
CA THR A 316 -5.60 9.78 3.67
C THR A 316 -7.09 10.06 3.47
N ASP A 317 -7.89 9.92 4.54
CA ASP A 317 -9.32 10.24 4.54
C ASP A 317 -9.55 11.74 4.35
N GLU A 318 -8.82 12.58 5.09
CA GLU A 318 -8.88 14.05 4.94
C GLU A 318 -8.51 14.48 3.53
N LEU A 319 -7.43 13.94 2.96
CA LEU A 319 -7.06 14.20 1.56
C LEU A 319 -8.16 13.75 0.59
N SER A 320 -8.72 12.55 0.78
CA SER A 320 -9.80 12.02 -0.05
C SER A 320 -11.03 12.94 -0.02
N ASP A 321 -11.41 13.46 1.15
CA ASP A 321 -12.57 14.33 1.30
C ASP A 321 -12.33 15.71 0.67
N THR A 322 -11.15 16.31 0.89
CA THR A 322 -10.77 17.57 0.22
C THR A 322 -10.78 17.42 -1.30
N LEU A 323 -10.39 16.26 -1.84
CA LEU A 323 -10.43 16.00 -3.27
C LEU A 323 -11.85 15.86 -3.83
N LYS A 324 -12.75 15.22 -3.09
CA LYS A 324 -14.17 15.16 -3.48
C LYS A 324 -14.74 16.57 -3.59
N ASP A 325 -14.44 17.42 -2.61
CA ASP A 325 -14.88 18.81 -2.59
C ASP A 325 -14.28 19.63 -3.74
N CYS A 326 -12.99 19.47 -4.02
CA CYS A 326 -12.32 20.08 -5.17
C CYS A 326 -13.02 19.70 -6.48
N VAL A 327 -13.22 18.41 -6.76
CA VAL A 327 -13.90 17.94 -7.98
C VAL A 327 -15.32 18.49 -8.10
N LEU A 328 -16.08 18.53 -7.00
CA LEU A 328 -17.44 19.08 -6.98
C LEU A 328 -17.45 20.56 -7.32
N LYS A 329 -16.53 21.35 -6.75
CA LYS A 329 -16.43 22.77 -7.02
C LYS A 329 -15.89 23.07 -8.42
N SER A 330 -14.89 22.34 -8.92
CA SER A 330 -14.40 22.48 -10.30
C SER A 330 -15.47 22.11 -11.33
N LYS A 331 -16.30 21.10 -11.03
CA LYS A 331 -17.48 20.78 -11.84
C LYS A 331 -18.51 21.92 -11.83
N LYS A 332 -18.80 22.51 -10.66
CA LYS A 332 -19.71 23.65 -10.52
C LYS A 332 -19.18 24.87 -11.28
N ALA A 333 -17.88 25.16 -11.20
CA ALA A 333 -17.23 26.24 -11.92
C ALA A 333 -17.30 26.03 -13.44
N ALA A 334 -17.06 24.81 -13.92
CA ALA A 334 -17.18 24.46 -15.33
C ALA A 334 -18.63 24.57 -15.85
N GLN A 335 -19.62 24.15 -15.06
CA GLN A 335 -21.04 24.19 -15.43
C GLN A 335 -21.60 25.62 -15.47
N CYS A 336 -21.14 26.47 -14.55
CA CYS A 336 -21.60 27.85 -14.44
C CYS A 336 -20.73 28.84 -15.23
N PHE A 337 -19.79 28.35 -16.05
CA PHE A 337 -18.91 29.24 -16.82
C PHE A 337 -19.71 30.16 -17.76
N PRO A 338 -19.43 31.47 -17.81
CA PRO A 338 -18.45 32.22 -17.03
C PRO A 338 -19.07 32.82 -15.74
N SER A 339 -18.89 32.17 -14.59
CA SER A 339 -19.33 32.67 -13.27
C SER A 339 -18.13 32.88 -12.36
N VAL A 340 -17.82 34.14 -12.08
CA VAL A 340 -16.69 34.55 -11.22
C VAL A 340 -16.83 34.01 -9.80
N THR A 341 -18.06 33.96 -9.26
CA THR A 341 -18.32 33.42 -7.92
C THR A 341 -18.04 31.92 -7.84
N ALA A 342 -18.45 31.14 -8.85
CA ALA A 342 -18.21 29.69 -8.89
C ALA A 342 -16.71 29.37 -9.05
N VAL A 343 -15.98 30.26 -9.73
CA VAL A 343 -14.52 30.17 -9.89
C VAL A 343 -13.79 30.53 -8.58
N GLN A 344 -14.24 31.56 -7.86
CA GLN A 344 -13.62 31.98 -6.59
C GLN A 344 -13.79 30.94 -5.47
N GLU A 345 -14.94 30.25 -5.41
CA GLU A 345 -15.20 29.19 -4.41
C GLU A 345 -14.26 27.97 -4.54
N MET A 346 -13.68 27.78 -5.71
CA MET A 346 -12.78 26.69 -6.07
C MET A 346 -11.32 27.04 -5.76
N VAL A 347 -10.87 28.27 -6.07
CA VAL A 347 -9.53 28.76 -5.68
C VAL A 347 -9.30 28.67 -4.17
N VAL A 348 -10.33 28.90 -3.35
CA VAL A 348 -10.26 28.81 -1.88
C VAL A 348 -10.08 27.37 -1.36
N LEU A 349 -10.47 26.34 -2.11
CA LEU A 349 -10.19 24.95 -1.72
C LEU A 349 -8.76 24.52 -2.05
N GLU A 350 -8.15 25.12 -3.06
CA GLU A 350 -6.80 24.73 -3.48
C GLU A 350 -5.74 25.25 -2.51
N GLU A 351 -5.98 26.36 -1.82
CA GLU A 351 -5.19 26.79 -0.64
C GLU A 351 -5.26 25.79 0.53
N ILE A 352 -6.28 24.93 0.59
CA ILE A 352 -6.46 23.91 1.65
C ILE A 352 -5.75 22.59 1.29
N ILE A 353 -5.46 22.38 -0.01
CA ILE A 353 -4.75 21.18 -0.51
C ILE A 353 -3.23 21.30 -0.30
N ASN A 354 -2.68 22.52 -0.37
CA ASN A 354 -1.29 22.84 0.00
C ASN A 354 -1.10 22.87 1.52
#